data_AF-A0A8H5B570-F1
#
_entry.id   AF-A0A8H5B570-F1
#
_cell.length_a   1.000
_cell.length_b   1.000
_cell.length_c   1.000
_cell.angle_alpha   90.00
_cell.angle_beta   90.00
_cell.angle_gamma   90.00
#
_symmetry.space_group_name_H-M   'P 1'
#
loop_
_entity.id
_entity.type
_entity.pdbx_description
1 polymer ?
#
loop_
_entity_poly.entity_id
_entity_poly.type
_entity_poly.pdbx_seq_one_letter_code
_entity_poly.pdbx_strand_id
1 'polypeptide(L)'
;MNPVRVRFIRGRLLEVVQHENPEFESPSGGAELLRGLDVLDSLARLGVNTTGIDASDANVTIATLHASSDPRISPVSPSSPLSYLHAPAESLLPQPKRYDVVCSMEVLEHVENPAGFLLTCAQLVKPGGHLFLSPMSRTPLAYFLTIFMAENVLRQVTSGTHTYSKYIKPLELVLFFREHQSPPPSHQSPPFFG
;
A
#
# COMPACT_ATOMS: atom_id res chain seq x y z
N MET A 1 -5.06 8.07 -7.64
CA MET A 1 -4.83 8.40 -6.22
C MET A 1 -4.53 9.88 -6.03
N ASN A 2 -5.07 10.45 -4.95
CA ASN A 2 -4.91 11.85 -4.56
C ASN A 2 -3.41 12.23 -4.35
N PRO A 3 -2.90 13.32 -4.95
CA PRO A 3 -1.53 13.82 -4.76
C PRO A 3 -1.11 14.00 -3.29
N VAL A 4 -2.06 14.31 -2.41
CA VAL A 4 -1.82 14.42 -0.96
C VAL A 4 -1.40 13.07 -0.36
N ARG A 5 -2.02 11.96 -0.79
CA ARG A 5 -1.67 10.62 -0.30
C ARG A 5 -0.27 10.21 -0.78
N VAL A 6 0.04 10.46 -2.04
CA VAL A 6 1.39 10.20 -2.61
C VAL A 6 2.44 10.99 -1.83
N ARG A 7 2.18 12.28 -1.56
CA ARG A 7 3.10 13.13 -0.78
C ARG A 7 3.28 12.64 0.65
N PHE A 8 2.20 12.22 1.31
CA PHE A 8 2.26 11.67 2.67
C PHE A 8 3.10 10.39 2.73
N ILE A 9 2.80 9.42 1.86
CA ILE A 9 3.53 8.15 1.80
C ILE A 9 5.00 8.42 1.47
N ARG A 10 5.29 9.25 0.46
CA ARG A 10 6.67 9.65 0.13
C ARG A 10 7.38 10.30 1.31
N GLY A 11 6.74 11.24 2.01
CA GLY A 11 7.33 11.91 3.16
C GLY A 11 7.73 10.92 4.24
N ARG A 12 6.82 9.99 4.58
CA ARG A 12 7.11 8.93 5.56
C ARG A 12 8.18 7.97 5.09
N LEU A 13 8.18 7.57 3.83
CA LEU A 13 9.22 6.70 3.29
C LEU A 13 10.60 7.36 3.28
N LEU A 14 10.67 8.65 2.95
CA LEU A 14 11.93 9.39 3.04
C LEU A 14 12.42 9.50 4.48
N GLU A 15 11.53 9.73 5.45
CA GLU A 15 11.89 9.70 6.88
C GLU A 15 12.49 8.35 7.29
N VAL A 16 11.92 7.24 6.80
CA VAL A 16 12.39 5.87 7.08
C VAL A 16 13.77 5.63 6.46
N VAL A 17 13.93 5.94 5.17
CA VAL A 17 15.20 5.76 4.47
C VAL A 17 16.30 6.62 5.09
N GLN A 18 15.99 7.85 5.53
CA GLN A 18 16.96 8.71 6.22
C GLN A 18 17.32 8.20 7.62
N HIS A 19 16.37 7.58 8.33
CA HIS A 19 16.64 6.96 9.63
C HIS A 19 17.53 5.71 9.50
N GLU A 20 17.32 4.90 8.46
CA GLU A 20 18.14 3.70 8.20
C GLU A 20 19.48 4.01 7.53
N ASN A 21 19.56 5.09 6.75
CA ASN A 21 20.75 5.51 6.03
C ASN A 21 20.94 7.04 6.15
N PRO A 22 21.61 7.51 7.23
CA PRO A 22 21.75 8.93 7.52
C PRO A 22 22.47 9.75 6.44
N GLU A 23 23.25 9.09 5.59
CA GLU A 23 23.96 9.70 4.45
C GLU A 23 23.08 9.81 3.19
N PHE A 24 21.86 9.27 3.21
CA PHE A 24 20.93 9.36 2.09
C PHE A 24 20.38 10.79 1.96
N GLU A 25 20.96 11.58 1.06
CA GLU A 25 20.39 12.84 0.62
C GLU A 25 19.19 12.59 -0.32
N SER A 26 18.02 13.11 0.05
CA SER A 26 16.85 13.07 -0.83
C SER A 26 17.19 13.81 -2.12
N PRO A 27 16.90 13.26 -3.31
CA PRO A 27 17.17 13.95 -4.57
C PRO A 27 16.49 15.33 -4.55
N SER A 28 17.32 16.38 -4.56
CA SER A 28 16.99 17.78 -4.25
C SER A 28 16.13 18.50 -5.30
N GLY A 29 15.49 17.76 -6.22
CA GLY A 29 14.60 18.28 -7.27
C GLY A 29 13.24 17.57 -7.41
N GLY A 30 12.90 16.63 -6.53
CA GLY A 30 11.79 15.69 -6.76
C GLY A 30 10.36 16.19 -6.51
N ALA A 31 10.14 17.45 -6.14
CA ALA A 31 8.81 17.95 -5.79
C ALA A 31 7.90 18.16 -7.01
N GLU A 32 8.45 18.38 -8.21
CA GLU A 32 7.68 18.76 -9.40
C GLU A 32 7.36 17.59 -10.35
N LEU A 33 8.00 16.43 -10.20
CA LEU A 33 8.01 15.37 -11.22
C LEU A 33 7.13 14.15 -10.91
N LEU A 34 6.37 14.14 -9.81
CA LEU A 34 5.40 13.07 -9.54
C LEU A 34 4.04 13.41 -10.14
N ARG A 35 3.98 13.49 -11.47
CA ARG A 35 2.73 13.40 -12.21
C ARG A 35 2.37 11.91 -12.34
N GLY A 36 1.60 11.41 -11.39
CA GLY A 36 1.20 10.01 -11.33
C GLY A 36 0.15 9.81 -10.24
N LEU A 37 -0.94 9.15 -10.60
CA LEU A 37 -2.04 8.84 -9.69
C LEU A 37 -1.80 7.53 -8.93
N ASP A 38 -0.67 6.85 -9.08
CA ASP A 38 -0.39 5.57 -8.40
C ASP A 38 0.82 5.68 -7.46
N VAL A 39 0.69 5.09 -6.25
CA VAL A 39 1.80 4.93 -5.30
C VAL A 39 2.91 4.11 -5.96
N LEU A 40 2.54 3.02 -6.64
CA LEU A 40 3.50 2.04 -7.15
C LEU A 40 4.41 2.66 -8.21
N ASP A 41 3.83 3.35 -9.21
CA ASP A 41 4.58 4.08 -10.23
C ASP A 41 5.54 5.12 -9.62
N SER A 42 5.07 5.83 -8.59
CA SER A 42 5.85 6.86 -7.91
C SER A 42 7.05 6.26 -7.16
N LEU A 43 6.87 5.11 -6.50
CA LEU A 43 7.96 4.40 -5.80
C LEU A 43 8.96 3.78 -6.78
N ALA A 44 8.46 3.16 -7.83
CA ALA A 44 9.29 2.59 -8.88
C ALA A 44 10.15 3.65 -9.57
N ARG A 45 9.61 4.85 -9.85
CA ARG A 45 10.38 6.00 -10.39
C ARG A 45 11.47 6.50 -9.45
N LEU A 46 11.36 6.23 -8.15
CA LEU A 46 12.39 6.54 -7.15
C LEU A 46 13.44 5.42 -7.05
N GLY A 47 13.35 4.37 -7.88
CA GLY A 47 14.28 3.24 -7.88
C GLY A 47 13.97 2.18 -6.83
N VAL A 48 12.82 2.26 -6.15
CA VAL A 48 12.41 1.25 -5.16
C VAL A 48 11.92 0.01 -5.88
N ASN A 49 12.45 -1.17 -5.51
CA ASN A 49 11.95 -2.44 -6.01
C ASN A 49 10.52 -2.68 -5.48
N THR A 50 9.55 -2.59 -6.37
CA THR A 50 8.14 -2.45 -6.08
C THR A 50 7.39 -3.62 -6.71
N THR A 51 6.53 -4.27 -5.92
CA THR A 51 5.63 -5.32 -6.39
C THR A 51 4.19 -4.88 -6.12
N GLY A 52 3.43 -4.67 -7.19
CA GLY A 52 1.99 -4.45 -7.14
C GLY A 52 1.25 -5.79 -7.18
N ILE A 53 0.22 -5.94 -6.37
CA ILE A 53 -0.66 -7.11 -6.41
C ILE A 53 -2.12 -6.68 -6.45
N ASP A 54 -2.95 -7.45 -7.15
CA ASP A 54 -4.41 -7.31 -7.12
C ASP A 54 -5.03 -8.70 -7.34
N ALA A 55 -6.20 -8.94 -6.74
CA ALA A 55 -6.96 -10.18 -6.93
C ALA A 55 -7.72 -10.22 -8.27
N SER A 56 -7.87 -9.07 -8.94
CA SER A 56 -8.46 -8.91 -10.26
C SER A 56 -7.39 -8.90 -11.34
N ASP A 57 -7.42 -9.90 -12.22
CA ASP A 57 -6.55 -9.98 -13.39
C ASP A 57 -6.72 -8.75 -14.32
N ALA A 58 -7.96 -8.27 -14.46
CA ALA A 58 -8.26 -7.08 -15.24
C ALA A 58 -7.56 -5.83 -14.66
N ASN A 59 -7.53 -5.67 -13.33
CA ASN A 59 -6.84 -4.55 -12.69
C ASN A 59 -5.34 -4.64 -12.91
N VAL A 60 -4.75 -5.83 -12.73
CA VAL A 60 -3.33 -6.07 -12.98
C VAL A 60 -2.95 -5.77 -14.42
N THR A 61 -3.77 -6.21 -15.38
CA THR A 61 -3.56 -5.96 -16.81
C THR A 61 -3.59 -4.47 -17.12
N ILE A 62 -4.59 -3.75 -16.61
CA ILE A 62 -4.72 -2.29 -16.81
C ILE A 62 -3.54 -1.55 -16.18
N ALA A 63 -3.15 -1.90 -14.96
CA ALA A 63 -2.03 -1.28 -14.27
C ALA A 63 -0.71 -1.56 -15.00
N THR A 64 -0.49 -2.78 -15.46
CA THR A 64 0.69 -3.17 -16.25
C THR A 64 0.75 -2.39 -17.57
N LEU A 65 -0.37 -2.24 -18.27
CA LEU A 65 -0.46 -1.45 -19.49
C LEU A 65 -0.15 0.02 -19.23
N HIS A 66 -0.69 0.59 -18.16
CA HIS A 66 -0.42 1.97 -17.75
C HIS A 66 1.07 2.17 -17.45
N ALA A 67 1.68 1.31 -16.63
CA ALA A 67 3.10 1.37 -16.30
C ALA A 67 4.00 1.16 -17.54
N SER A 68 3.57 0.35 -18.51
CA SER A 68 4.30 0.11 -19.76
C SER A 68 4.43 1.37 -20.63
N SER A 69 3.58 2.38 -20.41
CA SER A 69 3.67 3.67 -21.11
C SER A 69 4.81 4.57 -20.61
N ASP A 70 5.39 4.28 -19.44
CA ASP A 70 6.57 4.99 -18.91
C ASP A 70 7.82 4.09 -19.04
N PRO A 71 8.76 4.42 -19.94
CA PRO A 71 9.96 3.62 -20.17
C PRO A 71 10.83 3.37 -18.93
N ARG A 72 10.74 4.21 -17.89
CA ARG A 72 11.56 4.09 -16.67
C ARG A 72 11.07 3.01 -15.71
N ILE A 73 9.79 2.67 -15.78
CA ILE A 73 9.13 1.72 -14.86
C ILE A 73 8.37 0.63 -15.61
N SER A 74 8.54 0.56 -16.94
CA SER A 74 7.87 -0.42 -17.78
C SER A 74 8.16 -1.84 -17.28
N PRO A 75 7.15 -2.60 -16.83
CA PRO A 75 7.35 -3.95 -16.28
C PRO A 75 7.92 -4.95 -17.29
N VAL A 76 7.87 -4.62 -18.59
CA VAL A 76 8.40 -5.43 -19.69
C VAL A 76 9.93 -5.32 -19.79
N SER A 77 10.54 -4.31 -19.17
CA SER A 77 12.00 -4.17 -19.14
C SER A 77 12.62 -5.17 -18.13
N PRO A 78 13.69 -5.91 -18.50
CA PRO A 78 14.34 -6.88 -17.62
C PRO A 78 14.90 -6.27 -16.32
N SER A 79 15.22 -4.98 -16.34
CA SER A 79 15.76 -4.24 -15.21
C SER A 79 14.72 -3.31 -14.56
N SER A 80 13.42 -3.55 -14.79
CA SER A 80 12.37 -2.72 -14.21
C SER A 80 12.34 -2.87 -12.69
N PRO A 81 12.27 -1.75 -11.94
CA PRO A 81 12.04 -1.80 -10.50
C PRO A 81 10.57 -2.11 -10.17
N LEU A 82 9.67 -2.27 -11.15
CA LEU A 82 8.25 -2.50 -10.94
C LEU A 82 7.80 -3.83 -11.54
N SER A 83 7.12 -4.63 -10.72
CA SER A 83 6.48 -5.89 -11.10
C SER A 83 5.02 -5.90 -10.65
N TYR A 84 4.15 -6.54 -11.43
CA TYR A 84 2.77 -6.79 -11.03
C TYR A 84 2.48 -8.29 -10.96
N LEU A 85 1.67 -8.70 -9.98
CA LEU A 85 1.23 -10.09 -9.81
C LEU A 85 -0.29 -10.13 -9.65
N HIS A 86 -0.95 -10.98 -10.44
CA HIS A 86 -2.33 -11.35 -10.20
C HIS A 86 -2.39 -12.36 -9.05
N ALA A 87 -2.66 -11.84 -7.86
CA ALA A 87 -2.51 -12.58 -6.62
C ALA A 87 -3.23 -11.89 -5.45
N PRO A 88 -3.93 -12.63 -4.58
CA PRO A 88 -4.36 -12.11 -3.29
C PRO A 88 -3.15 -11.99 -2.35
N ALA A 89 -3.20 -11.08 -1.37
CA ALA A 89 -2.10 -10.83 -0.44
C ALA A 89 -1.68 -12.09 0.35
N GLU A 90 -2.65 -12.94 0.67
CA GLU A 90 -2.49 -14.20 1.39
C GLU A 90 -1.55 -15.17 0.67
N SER A 91 -1.50 -15.11 -0.66
CA SER A 91 -0.63 -15.98 -1.47
C SER A 91 0.86 -15.65 -1.33
N LEU A 92 1.20 -14.47 -0.77
CA LEU A 92 2.57 -14.06 -0.54
C LEU A 92 3.13 -14.56 0.81
N LEU A 93 2.27 -14.96 1.75
CA LEU A 93 2.68 -15.41 3.09
C LEU A 93 3.63 -16.62 3.10
N PRO A 94 3.45 -17.65 2.23
CA PRO A 94 4.34 -18.81 2.20
C PRO A 94 5.75 -18.47 1.71
N GLN A 95 5.95 -17.34 1.05
CA GLN A 95 7.27 -16.93 0.57
C GLN A 95 8.11 -16.43 1.75
N PRO A 96 9.42 -16.71 1.81
CA PRO A 96 10.29 -16.17 2.86
C PRO A 96 10.50 -14.66 2.73
N LYS A 97 10.16 -14.10 1.56
CA LYS A 97 10.27 -12.67 1.28
C LYS A 97 9.32 -11.89 2.19
N ARG A 98 9.86 -10.85 2.81
CA ARG A 98 9.14 -9.84 3.58
C ARG A 98 9.49 -8.47 3.02
N TYR A 99 8.59 -7.52 3.17
CA TYR A 99 8.71 -6.19 2.58
C TYR A 99 9.06 -5.18 3.66
N ASP A 100 9.96 -4.26 3.35
CA ASP A 100 10.28 -3.11 4.22
C ASP A 100 9.06 -2.19 4.37
N VAL A 101 8.24 -2.15 3.32
CA VAL A 101 7.02 -1.34 3.23
C VAL A 101 5.92 -2.15 2.59
N VAL A 102 4.74 -2.18 3.21
CA VAL A 102 3.50 -2.68 2.62
C VAL A 102 2.49 -1.55 2.54
N CYS A 103 1.86 -1.38 1.38
CA CYS A 103 0.82 -0.39 1.15
C CYS A 103 -0.47 -1.10 0.73
N SER A 104 -1.58 -0.85 1.43
CA SER A 104 -2.92 -1.27 1.01
C SER A 104 -3.85 -0.06 0.93
N MET A 105 -4.27 0.28 -0.28
CA MET A 105 -5.01 1.51 -0.60
C MET A 105 -6.42 1.15 -1.09
N GLU A 106 -7.46 1.53 -0.34
CA GLU A 106 -8.87 1.35 -0.70
C GLU A 106 -9.27 -0.11 -0.99
N VAL A 107 -8.67 -1.06 -0.25
CA VAL A 107 -8.96 -2.50 -0.38
C VAL A 107 -9.85 -3.01 0.77
N LEU A 108 -9.66 -2.48 1.97
CA LEU A 108 -10.13 -3.10 3.21
C LEU A 108 -11.67 -3.08 3.35
N GLU A 109 -12.33 -2.10 2.75
CA GLU A 109 -13.78 -1.94 2.66
C GLU A 109 -14.43 -2.89 1.64
N HIS A 110 -13.63 -3.55 0.80
CA HIS A 110 -14.09 -4.48 -0.23
C HIS A 110 -13.80 -5.96 0.11
N VAL A 111 -12.94 -6.24 1.09
CA VAL A 111 -12.64 -7.63 1.51
C VAL A 111 -13.74 -8.23 2.39
N GLU A 112 -13.88 -9.55 2.35
CA GLU A 112 -14.85 -10.29 3.17
C GLU A 112 -14.42 -10.40 4.64
N ASN A 113 -13.12 -10.57 4.90
CA ASN A 113 -12.54 -10.67 6.24
C ASN A 113 -11.47 -9.58 6.48
N PRO A 114 -11.88 -8.36 6.89
CA PRO A 114 -10.94 -7.26 7.14
C PRO A 114 -9.87 -7.59 8.19
N ALA A 115 -10.23 -8.29 9.26
CA ALA A 115 -9.30 -8.66 10.32
C ALA A 115 -8.20 -9.60 9.80
N GLY A 116 -8.59 -10.65 9.07
CA GLY A 116 -7.64 -11.58 8.44
C GLY A 116 -6.71 -10.87 7.45
N PHE A 117 -7.26 -9.99 6.62
CA PHE A 117 -6.48 -9.21 5.67
C PHE A 117 -5.46 -8.28 6.36
N LEU A 118 -5.85 -7.62 7.46
CA LEU A 118 -4.93 -6.79 8.26
C LEU A 118 -3.78 -7.61 8.87
N LEU A 119 -4.07 -8.82 9.37
CA LEU A 119 -3.04 -9.73 9.87
C LEU A 119 -2.10 -10.20 8.75
N THR A 120 -2.64 -10.53 7.58
CA THR A 120 -1.85 -10.86 6.39
C THR A 120 -0.91 -9.71 6.03
N CYS A 121 -1.44 -8.49 5.95
CA CYS A 121 -0.63 -7.30 5.65
C CYS A 121 0.48 -7.11 6.68
N ALA A 122 0.19 -7.25 7.98
CA ALA A 122 1.19 -7.12 9.03
C ALA A 122 2.28 -8.21 8.94
N GLN A 123 1.91 -9.45 8.64
CA GLN A 123 2.85 -10.56 8.50
C GLN A 123 3.77 -10.43 7.28
N LEU A 124 3.35 -9.71 6.23
CA LEU A 124 4.18 -9.43 5.06
C LEU A 124 5.25 -8.36 5.31
N VAL A 125 5.10 -7.57 6.37
CA VAL A 125 6.04 -6.51 6.75
C VAL A 125 7.20 -7.12 7.56
N LYS A 126 8.43 -6.70 7.27
CA LYS A 126 9.60 -7.06 8.09
C LYS A 126 9.47 -6.47 9.50
N PRO A 127 10.07 -7.08 10.53
CA PRO A 127 10.24 -6.40 11.82
C PRO A 127 10.93 -5.05 11.62
N GLY A 128 10.32 -3.97 12.14
CA GLY A 128 10.79 -2.58 11.94
C GLY A 128 10.32 -1.92 10.65
N GLY A 129 9.66 -2.65 9.75
CA GLY A 129 9.07 -2.11 8.52
C GLY A 129 7.75 -1.36 8.74
N HIS A 130 7.21 -0.82 7.66
CA HIS A 130 6.04 0.06 7.70
C HIS A 130 4.84 -0.47 6.93
N LEU A 131 3.66 -0.37 7.56
CA LEU A 131 2.38 -0.68 6.95
C LEU A 131 1.57 0.61 6.73
N PHE A 132 1.29 0.94 5.47
CA PHE A 132 0.41 2.05 5.10
C PHE A 132 -0.98 1.52 4.70
N LEU A 133 -2.01 2.01 5.39
CA LEU A 133 -3.40 1.65 5.12
C LEU A 133 -4.20 2.91 4.77
N SER A 134 -5.01 2.84 3.72
CA SER A 134 -5.89 3.92 3.29
C SER A 134 -7.29 3.38 2.98
N PRO A 135 -8.04 2.88 3.97
CA PRO A 135 -9.44 2.52 3.73
C PRO A 135 -10.31 3.76 3.52
N MET A 136 -11.47 3.60 2.92
CA MET A 136 -12.53 4.60 2.98
C MET A 136 -12.99 4.82 4.42
N SER A 137 -12.94 6.08 4.86
CA SER A 137 -13.31 6.46 6.23
C SER A 137 -14.82 6.57 6.39
N ARG A 138 -15.37 5.99 7.49
CA ARG A 138 -16.80 6.06 7.82
C ARG A 138 -17.20 7.46 8.30
N THR A 139 -17.34 8.38 7.36
CA THR A 139 -17.76 9.78 7.58
C THR A 139 -18.95 10.15 6.69
N PRO A 140 -19.83 11.07 7.13
CA PRO A 140 -20.95 11.53 6.29
C PRO A 140 -20.50 12.14 4.96
N LEU A 141 -19.35 12.82 4.95
CA LEU A 141 -18.78 13.38 3.73
C LEU A 141 -18.34 12.28 2.75
N ALA A 142 -17.69 11.22 3.24
CA ALA A 142 -17.34 10.08 2.40
C ALA A 142 -18.60 9.45 1.79
N TYR A 143 -19.61 9.15 2.60
CA TYR A 143 -20.91 8.64 2.12
C TYR A 143 -21.50 9.52 1.00
N PHE A 144 -21.53 10.84 1.25
CA PHE A 144 -22.10 11.79 0.30
C PHE A 144 -21.36 11.75 -1.04
N LEU A 145 -20.03 11.67 -1.03
CA LEU A 145 -19.23 11.68 -2.25
C LEU A 145 -19.24 10.34 -2.98
N THR A 146 -19.07 9.23 -2.27
CA THR A 146 -18.84 7.91 -2.89
C THR A 146 -20.12 7.20 -3.26
N ILE A 147 -21.17 7.32 -2.45
CA ILE A 147 -22.45 6.64 -2.69
C ILE A 147 -23.43 7.61 -3.32
N PHE A 148 -23.73 8.72 -2.64
CA PHE A 148 -24.77 9.62 -3.13
C PHE A 148 -24.37 10.34 -4.43
N MET A 149 -23.18 10.93 -4.50
CA MET A 149 -22.71 11.60 -5.71
C MET A 149 -22.27 10.60 -6.78
N ALA A 150 -21.28 9.74 -6.52
CA ALA A 150 -20.68 8.93 -7.58
C ALA A 150 -21.58 7.80 -8.11
N GLU A 151 -22.30 7.08 -7.24
CA GLU A 151 -23.20 5.99 -7.67
C GLU A 151 -24.58 6.50 -8.08
N ASN A 152 -25.25 7.29 -7.23
CA ASN A 152 -26.67 7.61 -7.44
C ASN A 152 -26.89 8.78 -8.41
N VAL A 153 -26.11 9.86 -8.28
CA VAL A 153 -26.31 11.09 -9.07
C VAL A 153 -25.53 11.06 -10.38
N LEU A 154 -24.21 10.86 -10.31
CA LEU A 154 -23.32 10.91 -11.47
C LEU A 154 -23.26 9.61 -12.26
N ARG A 155 -23.64 8.48 -11.64
CA ARG A 155 -23.60 7.13 -12.23
C ARG A 155 -22.25 6.78 -12.87
N GLN A 156 -21.16 7.30 -12.28
CA GLN A 156 -19.80 6.98 -12.71
C GLN A 156 -19.34 5.62 -12.16
N VAL A 157 -20.01 5.15 -11.11
CA VAL A 157 -19.73 3.88 -10.44
C VAL A 157 -21.01 3.06 -10.43
N THR A 158 -20.88 1.74 -10.59
CA THR A 158 -22.01 0.83 -10.51
C THR A 158 -22.70 0.95 -9.15
N SER A 159 -24.04 1.03 -9.15
CA SER A 159 -24.80 1.08 -7.91
C SER A 159 -24.49 -0.14 -7.04
N GLY A 160 -24.21 0.09 -5.76
CA GLY A 160 -23.87 -0.96 -4.81
C GLY A 160 -22.37 -1.32 -4.76
N THR A 161 -21.51 -0.62 -5.50
CA THR A 161 -20.05 -0.80 -5.39
C THR A 161 -19.56 -0.48 -3.97
N HIS A 162 -20.11 0.54 -3.32
CA HIS A 162 -19.74 0.87 -1.95
C HIS A 162 -20.87 0.61 -0.95
N THR A 163 -20.48 0.09 0.21
CA THR A 163 -21.38 -0.13 1.34
C THR A 163 -20.86 0.64 2.55
N TYR A 164 -21.60 1.67 3.01
CA TYR A 164 -21.13 2.56 4.07
C TYR A 164 -20.80 1.85 5.39
N SER A 165 -21.49 0.75 5.71
CA SER A 165 -21.18 -0.06 6.90
C SER A 165 -19.80 -0.72 6.84
N LYS A 166 -19.26 -0.96 5.64
CA LYS A 166 -17.92 -1.53 5.42
C LYS A 166 -16.79 -0.49 5.49
N TYR A 167 -17.11 0.81 5.54
CA TYR A 167 -16.09 1.84 5.71
C TYR A 167 -15.49 1.75 7.11
N ILE A 168 -14.22 2.11 7.28
CA ILE A 168 -13.48 1.84 8.52
C ILE A 168 -13.01 3.15 9.14
N LYS A 169 -13.23 3.31 10.44
CA LYS A 169 -12.73 4.50 11.14
C LYS A 169 -11.23 4.35 11.44
N PRO A 170 -10.44 5.42 11.36
CA PRO A 170 -9.02 5.35 11.73
C PRO A 170 -8.77 4.79 13.13
N LEU A 171 -9.63 5.13 14.10
CA LEU A 171 -9.52 4.61 15.46
C LEU A 171 -9.74 3.09 15.55
N GLU A 172 -10.60 2.53 14.69
CA GLU A 172 -10.84 1.07 14.63
C GLU A 172 -9.55 0.34 14.20
N LEU A 173 -8.79 0.90 13.24
CA LEU A 173 -7.48 0.37 12.85
C LEU A 173 -6.45 0.46 13.98
N VAL A 174 -6.39 1.58 14.68
CA VAL A 174 -5.43 1.77 15.78
C VAL A 174 -5.70 0.79 16.91
N LEU A 175 -6.97 0.59 17.27
CA LEU A 175 -7.37 -0.39 18.30
C LEU A 175 -7.02 -1.81 17.86
N PHE A 176 -7.33 -2.18 16.61
CA PHE A 176 -7.01 -3.50 16.06
C PHE A 176 -5.54 -3.87 16.24
N PHE A 177 -4.61 -3.00 15.82
CA PHE A 177 -3.17 -3.28 15.95
C PHE A 177 -2.64 -3.20 17.38
N ARG A 178 -3.30 -2.46 18.28
CA ARG A 178 -2.95 -2.47 19.71
C ARG A 178 -3.32 -3.78 20.38
N GLU A 179 -4.42 -4.38 20.00
CA GLU A 179 -4.90 -5.67 20.53
C GLU A 179 -4.15 -6.86 19.93
N HIS A 180 -3.68 -6.74 18.69
CA HIS A 180 -3.03 -7.82 17.93
C HIS A 180 -1.53 -7.59 17.73
N GLN A 181 -0.86 -7.03 18.74
CA GLN A 181 0.59 -6.80 18.67
C GLN A 181 1.33 -8.12 18.43
N SER A 182 2.25 -8.12 17.46
CA SER A 182 3.22 -9.19 17.34
C SER A 182 4.05 -9.24 18.63
N PRO A 183 4.39 -10.43 19.16
CA PRO A 183 5.25 -10.53 20.33
C PRO A 183 6.57 -9.77 20.07
N PRO A 184 7.13 -9.08 21.08
CA PRO A 184 8.39 -8.39 20.92
C PRO A 184 9.45 -9.36 20.39
N PRO A 185 10.38 -8.91 19.52
CA PRO A 185 11.45 -9.77 19.05
C PRO A 185 12.16 -10.34 20.28
N SER A 186 12.26 -11.67 20.36
CA SER A 186 13.05 -12.31 21.41
C SER A 186 14.48 -11.78 21.28
N HIS A 187 14.97 -11.11 22.32
CA HIS A 187 16.40 -10.84 22.44
C HIS A 187 17.11 -12.19 22.36
N GLN A 188 17.69 -12.50 21.20
CA GLN A 188 18.66 -13.57 21.11
C GLN A 188 19.85 -13.09 21.95
N SER A 189 19.99 -13.67 23.15
CA SER A 189 21.19 -13.54 23.95
C SER A 189 22.39 -13.87 23.06
N PRO A 190 23.47 -13.07 23.08
CA PRO A 190 24.67 -13.45 22.33
C PRO A 190 25.13 -14.83 22.81
N PRO A 191 25.64 -15.69 21.91
CA PRO A 191 26.21 -16.95 22.33
C PRO A 191 27.34 -16.67 23.32
N PHE A 192 27.20 -17.19 24.54
CA PHE A 192 28.31 -17.27 25.48
C PHE A 192 29.38 -18.14 24.84
N PHE A 193 30.46 -17.52 24.37
CA PHE A 193 31.70 -18.23 24.12
C PHE A 193 32.31 -18.58 25.48
N GLY A 194 32.25 -19.87 25.83
CA GLY A 194 32.99 -20.48 26.94
C GLY A 194 34.11 -21.35 26.41
#